data_AF-A0A847UYN5-F1
#
_entry.id   AF-A0A847UYN5-F1
#
_cell.length_a   1.000
_cell.length_b   1.000
_cell.length_c   1.000
_cell.angle_alpha   90.00
_cell.angle_beta   90.00
_cell.angle_gamma   90.00
#
_symmetry.space_group_name_H-M   'P 1'
#
loop_
_entity.id
_entity.type
_entity.pdbx_description
1 polymer ?
#
loop_
_entity_poly.entity_id
_entity_poly.type
_entity_poly.pdbx_seq_one_letter_code
_entity_poly.pdbx_strand_id
1 'polypeptide(L)'
;MRMASCILLAVVLWGPAALAGQIVMVEPETQGQTSPLRERAFDLAIAQETKSILGRSLNPSRSKAVMDILGAERDSLILGYSETASGANATTGSLALDVRVNAERLKARLRDLGVLFTLERPLVYVLRLSGVEPSRTRRLGVLQEVCGLKPAPAGGPEAPVLELSQLGTWTGTLSADGWKSTSTGRTLDQVWFAVWKDYFSRPEVMAQGESGVTFRISGWLSSVGPMEFDKLMDAWTAEIAQKSLVGVEMDEVGMVGVWKVRTPSREGLVRRLEEAVRAQGLRMEIH
;
A
#
# COMPACT_ATOMS: atom_id res chain seq x y z
N MET A 1 -3.85 -69.36 0.93
CA MET A 1 -4.19 -68.15 1.71
C MET A 1 -2.94 -67.32 1.94
N ARG A 2 -2.79 -66.18 1.26
CA ARG A 2 -1.86 -65.10 1.61
C ARG A 2 -2.62 -63.78 1.43
N MET A 3 -2.66 -62.99 2.50
CA MET A 3 -3.50 -61.80 2.68
C MET A 3 -3.14 -60.69 1.71
N ALA A 4 -4.19 -60.02 1.22
CA ALA A 4 -4.14 -58.89 0.33
C ALA A 4 -3.86 -57.57 1.07
N SER A 5 -3.16 -56.73 0.32
CA SER A 5 -2.76 -55.34 0.55
C SER A 5 -3.95 -54.38 0.73
N CYS A 6 -3.79 -53.35 1.57
CA CYS A 6 -4.60 -52.12 1.53
C CYS A 6 -3.75 -50.94 2.04
N ILE A 7 -3.06 -50.26 1.12
CA ILE A 7 -2.44 -48.95 1.38
C ILE A 7 -3.48 -47.89 0.99
N LEU A 8 -3.98 -47.17 1.99
CA LEU A 8 -4.87 -46.02 1.83
C LEU A 8 -4.06 -44.84 1.27
N LEU A 9 -4.34 -44.49 0.01
CA LEU A 9 -3.85 -43.29 -0.64
C LEU A 9 -4.69 -42.10 -0.19
N ALA A 10 -4.15 -41.26 0.70
CA ALA A 10 -4.76 -39.98 1.05
C ALA A 10 -4.46 -38.95 -0.06
N VAL A 11 -5.41 -38.79 -0.98
CA VAL A 11 -5.39 -37.70 -1.97
C VAL A 11 -5.76 -36.41 -1.26
N VAL A 12 -4.77 -35.59 -0.94
CA VAL A 12 -4.98 -34.20 -0.52
C VAL A 12 -5.37 -33.40 -1.77
N LEU A 13 -6.67 -33.18 -1.94
CA LEU A 13 -7.21 -32.23 -2.91
C LEU A 13 -6.80 -30.82 -2.49
N TRP A 14 -5.75 -30.28 -3.10
CA TRP A 14 -5.52 -28.84 -3.11
C TRP A 14 -6.61 -28.17 -3.93
N GLY A 15 -7.65 -27.68 -3.24
CA GLY A 15 -8.59 -26.74 -3.83
C GLY A 15 -7.85 -25.42 -4.14
N PRO A 16 -8.18 -24.74 -5.25
CA PRO A 16 -7.65 -23.41 -5.52
C PRO A 16 -8.06 -22.48 -4.38
N ALA A 17 -7.12 -21.72 -3.84
CA ALA A 17 -7.41 -20.64 -2.91
C ALA A 17 -8.41 -19.70 -3.60
N ALA A 18 -9.67 -19.76 -3.15
CA ALA A 18 -10.66 -18.79 -3.54
C ALA A 18 -10.11 -17.42 -3.13
N LEU A 19 -9.98 -16.50 -4.08
CA LEU A 19 -9.78 -15.08 -3.81
C LEU A 19 -10.96 -14.63 -2.95
N ALA A 20 -10.78 -14.64 -1.62
CA ALA A 20 -11.83 -14.37 -0.67
C ALA A 20 -12.27 -12.91 -0.83
N GLY A 21 -13.55 -12.69 -1.11
CA GLY A 21 -14.13 -11.36 -1.03
C GLY A 21 -14.30 -10.95 0.44
N GLN A 22 -14.46 -9.65 0.68
CA GLN A 22 -14.66 -9.11 2.03
C GLN A 22 -16.15 -8.83 2.26
N ILE A 23 -16.65 -9.33 3.38
CA ILE A 23 -18.05 -9.11 3.78
C ILE A 23 -18.16 -7.74 4.46
N VAL A 24 -18.97 -6.88 3.87
CA VAL A 24 -19.26 -5.53 4.35
C VAL A 24 -20.74 -5.42 4.69
N MET A 25 -21.03 -4.92 5.89
CA MET A 25 -22.38 -4.66 6.37
C MET A 25 -22.65 -3.16 6.40
N VAL A 26 -23.80 -2.75 5.86
CA VAL A 26 -24.23 -1.35 5.83
C VAL A 26 -25.63 -1.22 6.41
N GLU A 27 -25.79 -0.32 7.37
CA GLU A 27 -27.08 0.01 7.97
C GLU A 27 -27.85 1.03 7.10
N PRO A 28 -29.20 1.02 7.14
CA PRO A 28 -29.99 2.01 6.42
C PRO A 28 -29.72 3.44 6.93
N GLU A 29 -30.09 4.41 6.10
CA GLU A 29 -29.75 5.83 6.29
C GLU A 29 -30.06 6.35 7.70
N THR A 30 -29.08 7.06 8.27
CA THR A 30 -29.31 8.07 9.30
C THR A 30 -29.18 9.45 8.66
N GLN A 31 -30.06 10.38 9.05
CA GLN A 31 -30.33 11.66 8.38
C GLN A 31 -29.09 12.36 7.80
N GLY A 32 -29.12 12.68 6.49
CA GLY A 32 -28.12 13.52 5.82
C GLY A 32 -27.18 12.82 4.83
N GLN A 33 -27.38 11.52 4.55
CA GLN A 33 -26.63 10.78 3.52
C GLN A 33 -27.55 10.45 2.34
N THR A 34 -27.13 10.78 1.11
CA THR A 34 -27.92 10.63 -0.13
C THR A 34 -27.44 9.50 -1.05
N SER A 35 -26.42 8.72 -0.64
CA SER A 35 -25.83 7.69 -1.48
C SER A 35 -26.53 6.33 -1.30
N PRO A 36 -26.84 5.61 -2.39
CA PRO A 36 -27.43 4.28 -2.32
C PRO A 36 -26.65 3.33 -1.40
N LEU A 37 -27.35 2.44 -0.67
CA LEU A 37 -26.73 1.49 0.28
C LEU A 37 -25.59 0.66 -0.32
N ARG A 38 -25.72 0.31 -1.60
CA ARG A 38 -24.68 -0.41 -2.36
C ARG A 38 -23.40 0.39 -2.52
N GLU A 39 -23.50 1.67 -2.85
CA GLU A 39 -22.32 2.54 -3.01
C GLU A 39 -21.58 2.69 -1.69
N ARG A 40 -22.33 2.82 -0.58
CA ARG A 40 -21.77 2.85 0.78
C ARG A 40 -21.05 1.54 1.11
N ALA A 41 -21.59 0.40 0.69
CA ALA A 41 -20.93 -0.90 0.89
C ALA A 41 -19.61 -0.99 0.11
N PHE A 42 -19.57 -0.48 -1.11
CA PHE A 42 -18.36 -0.42 -1.91
C PHE A 42 -17.31 0.53 -1.33
N ASP A 43 -17.71 1.71 -0.85
CA ASP A 43 -16.80 2.65 -0.20
C ASP A 43 -16.19 2.06 1.07
N LEU A 44 -17.01 1.36 1.88
CA LEU A 44 -16.54 0.64 3.06
C LEU A 44 -15.58 -0.50 2.69
N ALA A 45 -15.87 -1.25 1.62
CA ALA A 45 -14.97 -2.28 1.10
C ALA A 45 -13.62 -1.68 0.66
N ILE A 46 -13.64 -0.58 -0.09
CA ILE A 46 -12.42 0.12 -0.53
C ILE A 46 -11.64 0.66 0.68
N ALA A 47 -12.32 1.19 1.70
CA ALA A 47 -11.68 1.68 2.91
C ALA A 47 -11.02 0.55 3.73
N GLN A 48 -11.70 -0.61 3.86
CA GLN A 48 -11.14 -1.80 4.51
C GLN A 48 -9.92 -2.34 3.77
N GLU A 49 -10.02 -2.46 2.44
CA GLU A 49 -8.91 -2.92 1.60
C GLU A 49 -7.75 -1.92 1.63
N THR A 50 -8.03 -0.62 1.63
CA THR A 50 -7.01 0.43 1.80
C THR A 50 -6.28 0.27 3.12
N LYS A 51 -7.01 0.05 4.23
CA LYS A 51 -6.39 -0.19 5.54
C LYS A 51 -5.55 -1.47 5.54
N SER A 52 -6.01 -2.52 4.86
CA SER A 52 -5.27 -3.78 4.67
C SER A 52 -3.94 -3.55 3.94
N ILE A 53 -3.98 -2.88 2.79
CA ILE A 53 -2.80 -2.55 1.97
C ILE A 53 -1.80 -1.67 2.74
N LEU A 54 -2.29 -0.70 3.52
CA LEU A 54 -1.44 0.23 4.28
C LEU A 54 -0.89 -0.37 5.57
N GLY A 55 -1.48 -1.47 6.07
CA GLY A 55 -1.15 -2.05 7.39
C GLY A 55 -1.53 -1.17 8.59
N ARG A 56 -2.09 0.03 8.38
CA ARG A 56 -2.50 0.98 9.42
C ARG A 56 -3.54 1.95 8.89
N SER A 57 -4.22 2.63 9.82
CA SER A 57 -5.17 3.68 9.48
C SER A 57 -4.48 4.99 9.13
N LEU A 58 -5.00 5.68 8.12
CA LEU A 58 -4.71 7.10 7.88
C LEU A 58 -5.38 7.95 8.97
N ASN A 59 -4.88 9.18 9.17
CA ASN A 59 -5.60 10.13 10.02
C ASN A 59 -7.01 10.41 9.42
N PRO A 60 -8.02 10.80 10.22
CA PRO A 60 -9.39 10.92 9.72
C PRO A 60 -9.58 11.90 8.55
N SER A 61 -8.89 13.04 8.59
CA SER A 61 -8.92 14.08 7.54
C SER A 61 -8.41 13.52 6.20
N ARG A 62 -7.23 12.90 6.24
CA ARG A 62 -6.59 12.29 5.08
C ARG A 62 -7.34 11.08 4.56
N SER A 63 -7.85 10.23 5.47
CA SER A 63 -8.68 9.09 5.08
C SER A 63 -9.88 9.57 4.27
N LYS A 64 -10.60 10.60 4.75
CA LYS A 64 -11.72 11.19 4.02
C LYS A 64 -11.29 11.71 2.64
N ALA A 65 -10.22 12.50 2.58
CA ALA A 65 -9.75 13.08 1.32
C ALA A 65 -9.33 12.03 0.29
N VAL A 66 -8.68 10.94 0.72
CA VAL A 66 -8.33 9.80 -0.15
C VAL A 66 -9.59 9.06 -0.60
N MET A 67 -10.54 8.80 0.30
CA MET A 67 -11.80 8.12 -0.07
C MET A 67 -12.65 8.95 -1.03
N ASP A 68 -12.68 10.28 -0.91
CA ASP A 68 -13.38 11.14 -1.86
C ASP A 68 -12.85 10.99 -3.30
N ILE A 69 -11.53 10.75 -3.46
CA ILE A 69 -10.92 10.50 -4.76
C ILE A 69 -11.21 9.07 -5.24
N LEU A 70 -11.02 8.07 -4.38
CA LEU A 70 -11.23 6.68 -4.77
C LEU A 70 -12.70 6.37 -5.05
N GLY A 71 -13.64 7.04 -4.38
CA GLY A 71 -15.08 6.92 -4.62
C GLY A 71 -15.48 7.37 -6.02
N ALA A 72 -14.78 8.35 -6.61
CA ALA A 72 -15.00 8.77 -7.99
C ALA A 72 -14.51 7.72 -9.01
N GLU A 73 -13.65 6.79 -8.60
CA GLU A 73 -13.07 5.72 -9.43
C GLU A 73 -13.59 4.32 -9.02
N ARG A 74 -14.61 4.28 -8.15
CA ARG A 74 -15.14 3.09 -7.48
C ARG A 74 -15.41 1.93 -8.44
N ASP A 75 -16.11 2.18 -9.54
CA ASP A 75 -16.48 1.15 -10.51
C ASP A 75 -15.26 0.47 -11.14
N SER A 76 -14.12 1.17 -11.21
CA SER A 76 -12.87 0.61 -11.71
C SER A 76 -12.12 -0.23 -10.68
N LEU A 77 -12.45 -0.06 -9.40
CA LEU A 77 -11.82 -0.71 -8.25
C LEU A 77 -12.59 -1.94 -7.78
N ILE A 78 -13.88 -2.07 -8.09
CA ILE A 78 -14.69 -3.25 -7.74
C ILE A 78 -14.62 -4.29 -8.86
N LEU A 79 -14.23 -5.52 -8.51
CA LEU A 79 -14.24 -6.68 -9.43
C LEU A 79 -15.61 -7.35 -9.52
N GLY A 80 -16.38 -7.29 -8.44
CA GLY A 80 -17.72 -7.87 -8.35
C GLY A 80 -18.22 -7.90 -6.91
N TYR A 81 -19.48 -8.25 -6.74
CA TYR A 81 -20.08 -8.43 -5.41
C TYR A 81 -21.22 -9.45 -5.45
N SER A 82 -21.56 -10.00 -4.29
CA SER A 82 -22.74 -10.84 -4.09
C SER A 82 -23.44 -10.49 -2.78
N GLU A 83 -24.77 -10.55 -2.76
CA GLU A 83 -25.55 -10.40 -1.54
C GLU A 83 -25.42 -11.65 -0.67
N THR A 84 -25.18 -11.46 0.63
CA THR A 84 -25.04 -12.57 1.57
C THR A 84 -26.37 -12.85 2.27
N ALA A 85 -26.84 -14.10 2.22
CA ALA A 85 -28.09 -14.52 2.83
C ALA A 85 -28.10 -14.37 4.37
N SER A 86 -26.93 -14.32 5.01
CA SER A 86 -26.77 -14.29 6.48
C SER A 86 -26.77 -12.90 7.11
N GLY A 87 -26.79 -11.80 6.32
CA GLY A 87 -26.72 -10.44 6.86
C GLY A 87 -27.84 -9.49 6.43
N ALA A 88 -28.76 -9.94 5.58
CA ALA A 88 -29.95 -9.17 5.22
C ALA A 88 -30.99 -9.29 6.34
N ASN A 89 -30.93 -8.40 7.32
CA ASN A 89 -31.94 -8.39 8.38
C ASN A 89 -33.11 -7.52 7.92
N ALA A 90 -34.16 -8.16 7.40
CA ALA A 90 -35.35 -7.50 6.85
C ALA A 90 -36.03 -6.55 7.85
N THR A 91 -35.83 -6.77 9.14
CA THR A 91 -36.37 -5.96 10.25
C THR A 91 -35.59 -4.66 10.46
N THR A 92 -34.30 -4.60 10.09
CA THR A 92 -33.44 -3.42 10.28
C THR A 92 -33.03 -2.75 8.97
N GLY A 93 -33.46 -3.24 7.81
CA GLY A 93 -33.15 -2.63 6.50
C GLY A 93 -31.66 -2.62 6.14
N SER A 94 -30.85 -3.47 6.79
CA SER A 94 -29.41 -3.55 6.58
C SER A 94 -29.05 -4.41 5.36
N LEU A 95 -27.97 -4.05 4.67
CA LEU A 95 -27.46 -4.73 3.48
C LEU A 95 -26.07 -5.30 3.79
N ALA A 96 -25.90 -6.61 3.59
CA ALA A 96 -24.62 -7.28 3.72
C ALA A 96 -24.13 -7.79 2.36
N LEU A 97 -23.06 -7.19 1.83
CA LEU A 97 -22.45 -7.55 0.55
C LEU A 97 -21.10 -8.20 0.79
N ASP A 98 -20.85 -9.32 0.12
CA ASP A 98 -19.50 -9.80 -0.15
C ASP A 98 -18.97 -9.04 -1.38
N VAL A 99 -17.98 -8.17 -1.18
CA VAL A 99 -17.42 -7.30 -2.21
C VAL A 99 -15.99 -7.73 -2.53
N ARG A 100 -15.70 -7.93 -3.82
CA ARG A 100 -14.33 -8.19 -4.31
C ARG A 100 -13.71 -6.90 -4.83
N VAL A 101 -12.67 -6.43 -4.16
CA VAL A 101 -11.92 -5.24 -4.57
C VAL A 101 -10.68 -5.67 -5.37
N ASN A 102 -10.35 -4.91 -6.40
CA ASN A 102 -9.12 -5.07 -7.16
C ASN A 102 -7.94 -4.51 -6.35
N ALA A 103 -7.39 -5.33 -5.45
CA ALA A 103 -6.31 -4.93 -4.55
C ALA A 103 -5.08 -4.41 -5.31
N GLU A 104 -4.71 -5.02 -6.44
CA GLU A 104 -3.57 -4.59 -7.26
C GLU A 104 -3.79 -3.19 -7.86
N ARG A 105 -4.98 -2.94 -8.43
CA ARG A 105 -5.32 -1.62 -8.97
C ARG A 105 -5.43 -0.58 -7.86
N LEU A 106 -6.02 -0.92 -6.72
CA LEU A 106 -6.12 -0.03 -5.57
C LEU A 106 -4.72 0.33 -5.02
N LYS A 107 -3.84 -0.67 -4.86
CA LYS A 107 -2.45 -0.46 -4.44
C LYS A 107 -1.70 0.42 -5.43
N ALA A 108 -1.85 0.17 -6.74
CA ALA A 108 -1.27 1.03 -7.76
C ALA A 108 -1.80 2.46 -7.69
N ARG A 109 -3.10 2.64 -7.41
CA ARG A 109 -3.68 3.96 -7.26
C ARG A 109 -3.17 4.69 -6.02
N LEU A 110 -3.08 4.01 -4.88
CA LEU A 110 -2.50 4.55 -3.64
C LEU A 110 -1.02 4.92 -3.82
N ARG A 111 -0.29 4.16 -4.64
CA ARG A 111 1.09 4.48 -5.05
C ARG A 111 1.13 5.77 -5.86
N ASP A 112 0.33 5.87 -6.92
CA ASP A 112 0.24 7.05 -7.79
C ASP A 112 -0.16 8.31 -7.01
N LEU A 113 -0.99 8.16 -5.98
CA LEU A 113 -1.39 9.25 -5.08
C LEU A 113 -0.29 9.64 -4.07
N GLY A 114 0.79 8.89 -3.95
CA GLY A 114 1.83 9.14 -2.96
C GLY A 114 1.55 8.57 -1.57
N VAL A 115 0.40 7.90 -1.36
CA VAL A 115 -0.06 7.49 -0.03
C VAL A 115 0.87 6.47 0.61
N LEU A 116 1.43 5.57 -0.20
CA LEU A 116 2.40 4.56 0.27
C LEU A 116 3.72 5.19 0.76
N PHE A 117 4.10 6.37 0.24
CA PHE A 117 5.38 7.03 0.54
C PHE A 117 5.30 7.96 1.75
N THR A 118 4.13 8.54 1.99
CA THR A 118 3.95 9.60 3.00
C THR A 118 3.11 9.12 4.19
N LEU A 119 3.07 7.81 4.41
CA LEU A 119 2.27 7.19 5.47
C LEU A 119 2.80 7.53 6.87
N GLU A 120 4.12 7.51 7.04
CA GLU A 120 4.76 7.81 8.32
C GLU A 120 4.98 9.30 8.54
N ARG A 121 5.47 9.98 7.51
CA ARG A 121 5.84 11.40 7.57
C ARG A 121 5.38 12.11 6.30
N PRO A 122 4.81 13.32 6.42
CA PRO A 122 4.52 14.13 5.25
C PRO A 122 5.80 14.46 4.47
N LEU A 123 5.73 14.40 3.14
CA LEU A 123 6.82 14.86 2.28
C LEU A 123 6.76 16.39 2.19
N VAL A 124 7.86 17.03 2.57
CA VAL A 124 8.01 18.48 2.48
C VAL A 124 8.42 18.87 1.06
N TYR A 125 7.82 19.91 0.50
CA TYR A 125 8.14 20.42 -0.83
C TYR A 125 8.03 21.94 -0.88
N VAL A 126 8.65 22.57 -1.87
CA VAL A 126 8.55 24.01 -2.12
C VAL A 126 7.48 24.25 -3.17
N LEU A 127 6.50 25.09 -2.87
CA LEU A 127 5.47 25.49 -3.81
C LEU A 127 5.75 26.90 -4.36
N ARG A 128 5.82 27.03 -5.67
CA ARG A 128 5.90 28.31 -6.39
C ARG A 128 4.69 28.47 -7.29
N LEU A 129 4.00 29.59 -7.16
CA LEU A 129 2.81 29.91 -7.95
C LEU A 129 3.12 31.11 -8.85
N SER A 130 2.80 31.00 -10.14
CA SER A 130 3.00 32.07 -11.11
C SER A 130 1.74 32.30 -11.96
N GLY A 131 1.20 33.53 -11.96
CA GLY A 131 -0.01 33.85 -12.71
C GLY A 131 -1.24 33.06 -12.27
N VAL A 132 -1.33 32.67 -11.00
CA VAL A 132 -2.46 31.89 -10.45
C VAL A 132 -3.29 32.76 -9.51
N GLU A 133 -4.58 32.87 -9.81
CA GLU A 133 -5.58 33.54 -8.97
C GLU A 133 -5.80 32.81 -7.63
N PRO A 134 -5.83 33.50 -6.47
CA PRO A 134 -6.02 32.85 -5.16
C PRO A 134 -7.32 32.03 -5.05
N SER A 135 -8.37 32.45 -5.76
CA SER A 135 -9.64 31.71 -5.79
C SER A 135 -9.50 30.30 -6.39
N ARG A 136 -8.51 30.10 -7.26
CA ARG A 136 -8.23 28.87 -8.02
C ARG A 136 -7.27 27.92 -7.30
N THR A 137 -6.65 28.37 -6.19
CA THR A 137 -5.74 27.54 -5.37
C THR A 137 -6.43 26.89 -4.17
N ARG A 138 -7.72 27.16 -3.93
CA ARG A 138 -8.49 26.56 -2.81
C ARG A 138 -8.41 25.04 -2.73
N ARG A 139 -8.26 24.37 -3.89
CA ARG A 139 -8.17 22.90 -3.97
C ARG A 139 -6.80 22.36 -3.53
N LEU A 140 -5.75 23.19 -3.45
CA LEU A 140 -4.40 22.76 -3.09
C LEU A 140 -4.35 22.11 -1.70
N GLY A 141 -5.08 22.63 -0.71
CA GLY A 141 -5.09 22.03 0.62
C GLY A 141 -5.59 20.58 0.62
N VAL A 142 -6.62 20.29 -0.17
CA VAL A 142 -7.15 18.91 -0.32
C VAL A 142 -6.11 18.03 -1.03
N LEU A 143 -5.51 18.52 -2.11
CA LEU A 143 -4.50 17.77 -2.88
C LEU A 143 -3.25 17.48 -2.05
N GLN A 144 -2.83 18.43 -1.22
CA GLN A 144 -1.74 18.27 -0.25
C GLN A 144 -2.09 17.20 0.78
N GLU A 145 -3.30 17.25 1.35
CA GLU A 145 -3.75 16.29 2.35
C GLU A 145 -3.76 14.85 1.80
N VAL A 146 -4.33 14.64 0.61
CA VAL A 146 -4.39 13.34 -0.07
C VAL A 146 -2.99 12.73 -0.21
N CYS A 147 -2.08 13.48 -0.83
CA CYS A 147 -0.74 13.01 -1.13
C CYS A 147 0.18 13.01 0.09
N GLY A 148 -0.26 13.53 1.25
CA GLY A 148 0.57 13.68 2.44
C GLY A 148 1.73 14.66 2.22
N LEU A 149 1.47 15.77 1.54
CA LEU A 149 2.46 16.77 1.16
C LEU A 149 2.33 18.02 2.04
N LYS A 150 3.46 18.57 2.48
CA LYS A 150 3.50 19.83 3.23
C LYS A 150 4.31 20.89 2.49
N PRO A 151 3.71 22.03 2.10
CA PRO A 151 4.48 23.12 1.52
C PRO A 151 5.38 23.74 2.59
N ALA A 152 6.62 24.04 2.21
CA ALA A 152 7.54 24.86 2.99
C ALA A 152 7.93 26.12 2.19
N PRO A 153 8.04 27.29 2.86
CA PRO A 153 8.38 28.56 2.20
C PRO A 153 9.82 28.56 1.66
N ALA A 154 10.73 27.85 2.32
CA ALA A 154 12.07 27.55 1.85
C ALA A 154 12.34 26.07 2.13
N GLY A 155 12.68 25.31 1.10
CA GLY A 155 13.03 23.90 1.22
C GLY A 155 14.49 23.75 1.66
N GLY A 156 14.79 22.63 2.31
CA GLY A 156 16.18 22.16 2.35
C GLY A 156 16.69 21.86 0.94
N PRO A 157 18.01 21.69 0.75
CA PRO A 157 18.62 21.50 -0.57
C PRO A 157 18.07 20.31 -1.36
N GLU A 158 17.44 19.33 -0.69
CA GLU A 158 16.88 18.11 -1.27
C GLU A 158 15.35 18.15 -1.45
N ALA A 159 14.69 19.24 -1.05
CA ALA A 159 13.23 19.30 -1.12
C ALA A 159 12.76 19.50 -2.58
N PRO A 160 11.81 18.69 -3.08
CA PRO A 160 11.26 18.87 -4.41
C PRO A 160 10.60 20.24 -4.54
N VAL A 161 10.79 20.89 -5.70
CA VAL A 161 10.22 22.19 -6.03
C VAL A 161 9.12 22.01 -7.07
N LEU A 162 7.89 22.36 -6.69
CA LEU A 162 6.73 22.37 -7.56
C LEU A 162 6.42 23.81 -7.99
N GLU A 163 6.50 24.06 -9.28
CA GLU A 163 6.10 25.32 -9.91
C GLU A 163 4.75 25.10 -10.62
N LEU A 164 3.72 25.85 -10.25
CA LEU A 164 2.41 25.83 -10.90
C LEU A 164 2.13 27.19 -11.55
N SER A 165 1.64 27.15 -12.79
CA SER A 165 1.21 28.33 -13.51
C SER A 165 -0.11 28.13 -14.23
N GLN A 166 -0.85 29.22 -14.44
CA GLN A 166 -2.11 29.19 -15.17
C GLN A 166 -2.22 30.35 -16.18
N LEU A 167 -1.57 30.19 -17.33
CA LEU A 167 -1.69 31.09 -18.48
C LEU A 167 -2.49 30.39 -19.57
N GLY A 168 -3.81 30.33 -19.38
CA GLY A 168 -4.72 29.50 -20.18
C GLY A 168 -4.97 28.15 -19.51
N THR A 169 -4.18 27.13 -19.86
CA THR A 169 -4.21 25.82 -19.19
C THR A 169 -3.37 25.81 -17.91
N TRP A 170 -3.62 24.85 -17.04
CA TRP A 170 -2.72 24.59 -15.92
C TRP A 170 -1.44 23.95 -16.45
N THR A 171 -0.30 24.43 -15.97
CA THR A 171 1.01 23.83 -16.18
C THR A 171 1.68 23.65 -14.84
N GLY A 172 2.28 22.49 -14.63
CA GLY A 172 3.02 22.16 -13.42
C GLY A 172 4.36 21.59 -13.79
N THR A 173 5.40 22.05 -13.11
CA THR A 173 6.76 21.54 -13.23
C THR A 173 7.23 21.13 -11.84
N LEU A 174 7.56 19.86 -11.66
CA LEU A 174 8.16 19.34 -10.45
C LEU A 174 9.64 19.04 -10.72
N SER A 175 10.52 19.49 -9.83
CA SER A 175 11.96 19.28 -9.94
C SER A 175 12.56 18.83 -8.62
N ALA A 176 13.50 17.91 -8.66
CA ALA A 176 14.26 17.43 -7.50
C ALA A 176 15.55 16.76 -7.97
N ASP A 177 16.69 17.03 -7.34
CA ASP A 177 17.98 16.34 -7.62
C ASP A 177 18.37 16.26 -9.10
N GLY A 178 18.17 17.35 -9.86
CA GLY A 178 18.43 17.39 -11.31
C GLY A 178 17.38 16.70 -12.18
N TRP A 179 16.44 15.96 -11.59
CA TRP A 179 15.25 15.45 -12.27
C TRP A 179 14.18 16.53 -12.39
N LYS A 180 13.42 16.48 -13.49
CA LYS A 180 12.29 17.38 -13.78
C LYS A 180 11.20 16.63 -14.53
N SER A 181 9.95 16.80 -14.08
CA SER A 181 8.75 16.44 -14.85
C SER A 181 7.88 17.67 -15.04
N THR A 182 7.27 17.78 -16.22
CA THR A 182 6.34 18.85 -16.57
C THR A 182 5.06 18.24 -17.12
N SER A 183 3.92 18.70 -16.61
CA SER A 183 2.59 18.29 -17.07
C SER A 183 1.69 19.50 -17.31
N THR A 184 0.78 19.36 -18.29
CA THR A 184 -0.21 20.38 -18.64
C THR A 184 -1.60 19.77 -18.64
N GLY A 185 -2.60 20.50 -18.12
CA GLY A 185 -3.95 19.99 -17.97
C GLY A 185 -5.01 21.08 -17.93
N ARG A 186 -6.28 20.67 -18.05
CA ARG A 186 -7.42 21.59 -17.95
C ARG A 186 -7.72 21.96 -16.50
N THR A 187 -7.38 21.08 -15.56
CA THR A 187 -7.62 21.25 -14.13
C THR A 187 -6.32 21.14 -13.33
N LEU A 188 -6.33 21.73 -12.14
CA LEU A 188 -5.23 21.63 -11.18
C LEU A 188 -5.00 20.17 -10.78
N ASP A 189 -6.06 19.41 -10.50
CA ASP A 189 -6.01 18.00 -10.09
C ASP A 189 -5.28 17.14 -11.14
N GLN A 190 -5.55 17.35 -12.43
CA GLN A 190 -4.87 16.62 -13.52
C GLN A 190 -3.36 16.86 -13.49
N VAL A 191 -2.95 18.13 -13.41
CA VAL A 191 -1.53 18.50 -13.37
C VAL A 191 -0.86 18.00 -12.09
N TRP A 192 -1.52 18.18 -10.95
CA TRP A 192 -1.02 17.77 -9.64
C TRP A 192 -0.75 16.27 -9.58
N PHE A 193 -1.76 15.45 -9.90
CA PHE A 193 -1.58 14.01 -9.84
C PHE A 193 -0.58 13.51 -10.88
N ALA A 194 -0.49 14.14 -12.06
CA ALA A 194 0.50 13.74 -13.06
C ALA A 194 1.94 13.96 -12.56
N VAL A 195 2.28 15.18 -12.11
CA VAL A 195 3.67 15.47 -11.70
C VAL A 195 4.08 14.68 -10.45
N TRP A 196 3.16 14.51 -9.49
CA TRP A 196 3.46 13.74 -8.28
C TRP A 196 3.52 12.24 -8.55
N LYS A 197 2.66 11.70 -9.42
CA LYS A 197 2.77 10.31 -9.87
C LYS A 197 4.15 10.04 -10.47
N ASP A 198 4.63 10.91 -11.36
CA ASP A 198 5.95 10.75 -11.97
C ASP A 198 7.06 10.77 -10.91
N TYR A 199 6.97 11.66 -9.92
CA TYR A 199 7.92 11.72 -8.82
C TYR A 199 7.91 10.45 -7.96
N PHE A 200 6.73 9.98 -7.55
CA PHE A 200 6.61 8.76 -6.75
C PHE A 200 6.98 7.51 -7.54
N SER A 201 6.93 7.54 -8.87
CA SER A 201 7.38 6.43 -9.73
C SER A 201 8.89 6.36 -9.90
N ARG A 202 9.65 7.35 -9.40
CA ARG A 202 11.11 7.36 -9.50
C ARG A 202 11.73 6.18 -8.73
N PRO A 203 12.69 5.44 -9.30
CA PRO A 203 13.34 4.32 -8.62
C PRO A 203 13.90 4.67 -7.24
N GLU A 204 14.44 5.88 -7.08
CA GLU A 204 15.00 6.35 -5.80
C GLU A 204 13.90 6.55 -4.74
N VAL A 205 12.75 7.10 -5.12
CA VAL A 205 11.61 7.32 -4.24
C VAL A 205 10.90 5.99 -3.95
N MET A 206 10.79 5.12 -4.95
CA MET A 206 10.30 3.74 -4.78
C MET A 206 11.14 2.97 -3.77
N ALA A 207 12.46 3.16 -3.79
CA ALA A 207 13.36 2.55 -2.83
C ALA A 207 13.19 3.08 -1.39
N GLN A 208 12.62 4.26 -1.22
CA GLN A 208 12.41 4.90 0.09
C GLN A 208 11.03 4.64 0.69
N GLY A 209 9.95 4.58 -0.11
CA GLY A 209 8.59 4.37 0.42
C GLY A 209 8.11 2.94 0.48
N GLU A 210 8.82 1.99 -0.11
CA GLU A 210 8.69 0.59 0.30
C GLU A 210 9.52 0.43 1.57
N SER A 211 8.86 0.28 2.72
CA SER A 211 9.52 0.10 4.03
C SER A 211 10.57 -1.01 3.93
N GLY A 212 11.82 -0.61 3.78
CA GLY A 212 12.96 -1.51 3.74
C GLY A 212 13.24 -1.96 5.17
N VAL A 213 12.79 -3.16 5.54
CA VAL A 213 13.17 -3.78 6.80
C VAL A 213 14.55 -4.38 6.60
N THR A 214 15.50 -3.91 7.39
CA THR A 214 16.82 -4.53 7.46
C THR A 214 16.83 -5.42 8.69
N PHE A 215 17.22 -6.67 8.54
CA PHE A 215 17.31 -7.58 9.67
C PHE A 215 18.53 -8.48 9.55
N ARG A 216 19.01 -8.87 10.73
CA ARG A 216 20.16 -9.73 10.94
C ARG A 216 19.67 -11.00 11.63
N ILE A 217 20.08 -12.16 11.13
CA ILE A 217 19.79 -13.45 11.77
C ILE A 217 21.11 -14.15 12.07
N SER A 218 21.26 -14.66 13.29
CA SER A 218 22.50 -15.27 13.78
C SER A 218 22.25 -16.66 14.38
N GLY A 219 23.32 -17.45 14.48
CA GLY A 219 23.30 -18.80 15.04
C GLY A 219 23.50 -19.92 14.02
N TRP A 220 23.89 -19.61 12.79
CA TRP A 220 24.20 -20.64 11.79
C TRP A 220 25.60 -21.21 11.98
N LEU A 221 25.74 -22.52 11.82
CA LEU A 221 27.04 -23.21 11.93
C LEU A 221 27.92 -23.08 10.67
N SER A 222 27.35 -22.63 9.55
CA SER A 222 28.07 -22.47 8.28
C SER A 222 27.40 -21.43 7.37
N SER A 223 28.12 -20.96 6.35
CA SER A 223 27.62 -20.01 5.35
C SER A 223 26.48 -20.56 4.50
N VAL A 224 26.27 -21.89 4.49
CA VAL A 224 25.16 -22.54 3.80
C VAL A 224 23.82 -22.18 4.46
N GLY A 225 23.80 -22.01 5.79
CA GLY A 225 22.60 -21.68 6.55
C GLY A 225 21.89 -20.40 6.08
N PRO A 226 22.58 -19.24 6.06
CA PRO A 226 22.04 -18.01 5.48
C PRO A 226 21.54 -18.18 4.05
N MET A 227 22.24 -18.93 3.20
CA MET A 227 21.85 -19.12 1.80
C MET A 227 20.57 -19.95 1.63
N GLU A 228 20.39 -21.01 2.43
CA GLU A 228 19.16 -21.80 2.40
C GLU A 228 17.98 -21.04 3.02
N PHE A 229 18.23 -20.23 4.05
CA PHE A 229 17.22 -19.32 4.58
C PHE A 229 16.82 -18.25 3.55
N ASP A 230 17.78 -17.75 2.77
CA ASP A 230 17.50 -16.85 1.66
C ASP A 230 16.53 -17.50 0.66
N LYS A 231 16.81 -18.73 0.21
CA LYS A 231 15.92 -19.49 -0.69
C LYS A 231 14.53 -19.73 -0.09
N LEU A 232 14.45 -20.02 1.20
CA LEU A 232 13.16 -20.20 1.89
C LEU A 232 12.28 -18.94 1.78
N MET A 233 12.89 -17.77 1.87
CA MET A 233 12.19 -16.48 1.75
C MET A 233 11.67 -16.20 0.33
N ASP A 234 12.17 -16.88 -0.71
CA ASP A 234 11.64 -16.72 -2.07
C ASP A 234 10.19 -17.21 -2.19
N ALA A 235 9.76 -18.09 -1.29
CA ALA A 235 8.38 -18.57 -1.25
C ALA A 235 7.41 -17.59 -0.55
N TRP A 236 7.90 -16.50 0.06
CA TRP A 236 7.09 -15.57 0.87
C TRP A 236 6.60 -14.38 0.04
N THR A 237 5.98 -14.66 -1.10
CA THR A 237 5.58 -13.62 -2.07
C THR A 237 4.49 -12.67 -1.55
N ALA A 238 3.76 -13.07 -0.50
CA ALA A 238 2.75 -12.21 0.13
C ALA A 238 3.37 -11.20 1.12
N GLU A 239 4.48 -11.57 1.76
CA GLU A 239 5.16 -10.78 2.79
C GLU A 239 6.40 -10.06 2.26
N ILE A 240 6.96 -10.48 1.13
CA ILE A 240 8.18 -9.97 0.52
C ILE A 240 7.89 -9.48 -0.90
N ALA A 241 8.04 -8.17 -1.11
CA ALA A 241 7.96 -7.58 -2.44
C ALA A 241 9.32 -7.63 -3.16
N GLN A 242 10.41 -7.40 -2.41
CA GLN A 242 11.78 -7.50 -2.93
C GLN A 242 12.72 -7.87 -1.79
N LYS A 243 13.74 -8.69 -2.06
CA LYS A 243 14.72 -9.15 -1.07
C LYS A 243 16.12 -9.04 -1.65
N SER A 244 17.07 -8.65 -0.81
CA SER A 244 18.50 -8.72 -1.11
C SER A 244 19.25 -9.23 0.11
N LEU A 245 20.06 -10.28 -0.07
CA LEU A 245 21.08 -10.67 0.89
C LEU A 245 22.23 -9.66 0.77
N VAL A 246 22.40 -8.82 1.79
CA VAL A 246 23.39 -7.74 1.84
C VAL A 246 24.78 -8.30 2.12
N GLY A 247 24.85 -9.31 2.98
CA GLY A 247 26.11 -9.94 3.34
C GLY A 247 25.93 -11.17 4.20
N VAL A 248 26.98 -12.00 4.20
CA VAL A 248 27.14 -13.10 5.14
C VAL A 248 28.43 -12.82 5.90
N GLU A 249 28.30 -12.70 7.21
CA GLU A 249 29.36 -12.34 8.14
C GLU A 249 29.57 -13.48 9.14
N MET A 250 30.73 -13.47 9.80
CA MET A 250 31.01 -14.36 10.92
C MET A 250 31.02 -13.53 12.21
N ASP A 251 30.30 -13.98 13.24
CA ASP A 251 30.34 -13.44 14.59
C ASP A 251 30.92 -14.46 15.59
N GLU A 252 30.92 -14.12 16.88
CA GLU A 252 31.49 -14.97 17.94
C GLU A 252 30.75 -16.30 18.13
N VAL A 253 29.51 -16.41 17.64
CA VAL A 253 28.62 -17.56 17.85
C VAL A 253 28.35 -18.35 16.56
N GLY A 254 28.75 -17.81 15.41
CA GLY A 254 28.71 -18.52 14.13
C GLY A 254 28.56 -17.59 12.94
N MET A 255 27.82 -18.04 11.94
CA MET A 255 27.53 -17.27 10.74
C MET A 255 26.25 -16.47 10.90
N VAL A 256 26.26 -15.31 10.25
CA VAL A 256 25.20 -14.32 10.28
C VAL A 256 24.92 -13.87 8.86
N GLY A 257 23.65 -13.76 8.53
CA GLY A 257 23.19 -13.15 7.30
C GLY A 257 22.50 -11.82 7.62
N VAL A 258 22.69 -10.87 6.72
CA VAL A 258 22.06 -9.56 6.77
C VAL A 258 21.22 -9.40 5.51
N TRP A 259 19.94 -9.11 5.70
CA TRP A 259 19.00 -8.90 4.61
C TRP A 259 18.45 -7.51 4.63
N LYS A 260 18.20 -7.00 3.42
CA LYS A 260 17.36 -5.85 3.19
C LYS A 260 16.13 -6.31 2.40
N VAL A 261 14.96 -6.16 3.02
CA VAL A 261 13.70 -6.63 2.46
C VAL A 261 12.73 -5.48 2.34
N ARG A 262 12.13 -5.35 1.16
CA ARG A 262 10.99 -4.50 0.92
C ARG A 262 9.73 -5.33 1.13
N THR A 263 8.86 -4.84 1.99
CA THR A 263 7.65 -5.56 2.38
C THR A 263 6.42 -4.65 2.30
N PRO A 264 5.26 -5.18 1.85
CA PRO A 264 3.98 -4.48 1.95
C PRO A 264 3.47 -4.39 3.40
N SER A 265 3.95 -5.23 4.32
CA SER A 265 3.53 -5.24 5.72
C SER A 265 4.70 -5.60 6.64
N ARG A 266 5.24 -4.60 7.33
CA ARG A 266 6.32 -4.80 8.31
C ARG A 266 5.92 -5.79 9.40
N GLU A 267 4.72 -5.66 9.97
CA GLU A 267 4.24 -6.59 11.00
C GLU A 267 4.08 -8.01 10.47
N GLY A 268 3.54 -8.17 9.25
CA GLY A 268 3.40 -9.47 8.60
C GLY A 268 4.74 -10.16 8.38
N LEU A 269 5.72 -9.41 7.84
CA LEU A 269 7.09 -9.89 7.65
C LEU A 269 7.75 -10.25 8.99
N VAL A 270 7.67 -9.38 10.00
CA VAL A 270 8.28 -9.62 11.31
C VAL A 270 7.71 -10.87 11.97
N ARG A 271 6.38 -11.03 11.97
CA ARG A 271 5.74 -12.24 12.51
C ARG A 271 6.20 -13.50 11.79
N ARG A 272 6.30 -13.45 10.46
CA ARG A 272 6.75 -14.58 9.64
C ARG A 272 8.21 -14.93 9.89
N LEU A 273 9.07 -13.92 10.02
CA LEU A 273 10.47 -14.08 10.38
C LEU A 273 10.62 -14.69 11.77
N GLU A 274 9.90 -14.20 12.77
CA GLU A 274 9.93 -14.74 14.15
C GLU A 274 9.54 -16.22 14.18
N GLU A 275 8.52 -16.63 13.43
CA GLU A 275 8.10 -18.03 13.30
C GLU A 275 9.21 -18.90 12.71
N ALA A 276 9.80 -18.47 11.58
CA ALA A 276 10.84 -19.20 10.88
C ALA A 276 12.16 -19.30 11.69
N VAL A 277 12.54 -18.20 12.35
CA VAL A 277 13.74 -18.10 13.19
C VAL A 277 13.61 -19.00 14.42
N ARG A 278 12.45 -18.98 15.09
CA ARG A 278 12.20 -19.81 16.28
C ARG A 278 12.22 -21.30 15.94
N ALA A 279 11.66 -21.70 14.80
CA ALA A 279 11.66 -23.09 14.37
C ALA A 279 13.07 -23.68 14.18
N GLN A 280 14.06 -22.83 13.92
CA GLN A 280 15.46 -23.23 13.69
C GLN A 280 16.39 -22.91 14.88
N GLY A 281 15.86 -22.39 15.99
CA GLY A 281 16.67 -22.00 17.15
C GLY A 281 17.62 -20.82 16.87
N LEU A 282 17.31 -20.00 15.87
CA LEU A 282 18.10 -18.86 15.46
C LEU A 282 17.73 -17.61 16.29
N ARG A 283 18.55 -16.56 16.19
CA ARG A 283 18.28 -15.25 16.80
C ARG A 283 18.13 -14.19 15.71
N MET A 284 17.21 -13.26 15.91
CA MET A 284 16.93 -12.19 14.95
C MET A 284 17.03 -10.82 15.62
N GLU A 285 17.61 -9.86 14.89
CA GLU A 285 17.65 -8.45 15.22
C GLU A 285 17.11 -7.64 14.03
N ILE A 286 16.23 -6.68 14.30
CA ILE A 286 15.62 -5.81 13.28
C ILE A 286 16.16 -4.39 13.46
N HIS A 287 16.58 -3.77 12.36
CA HIS A 287 17.08 -2.40 12.30
C HIS A 287 16.08 -1.47 11.59
#